data_AF-A0A559LIK1-F1
#
_entry.id   AF-A0A559LIK1-F1
#
_cell.length_a   1.000
_cell.length_b   1.000
_cell.length_c   1.000
_cell.angle_alpha   90.00
_cell.angle_beta   90.00
_cell.angle_gamma   90.00
#
_symmetry.space_group_name_H-M   'P 1'
#
loop_
_entity.id
_entity.type
_entity.pdbx_description
1 polymer ?
#
loop_
_entity_poly.entity_id
_entity_poly.type
_entity_poly.pdbx_seq_one_letter_code
_entity_poly.pdbx_strand_id
1 'polypeptide(L)'
;MHTKKGCEKICGKGNLTFNRRDFAGSFKEIFEEGFTAAHIIAGFEKSGIFPPTEAPAVSYLLKKKPKTRKAIDPALSSLLPAENRFPMASDTARDVSNRYHDILSSPTHRGLEAVQKIVSEAIVLEYIVKKHVANRQERIEKRYHQRKRGKRGRPVGDYFHNISLEELREQQAEFIEAGAKSEQRSQLRNIRSFAIRQMEEIKAEWQQKKEVIVDGVEKKMRFKQWLEHTKRDVEYASLDASRAEISSQLK
;
A
#
# COMPACT_ATOMS: atom_id res chain seq x y z
N MET A 1 4.03 -46.24 22.63
CA MET A 1 4.93 -45.51 23.56
C MET A 1 6.06 -46.40 24.14
N HIS A 2 6.46 -47.51 23.50
CA HIS A 2 7.37 -48.50 24.08
C HIS A 2 8.78 -48.57 23.48
N THR A 3 9.07 -47.92 22.34
CA THR A 3 10.34 -48.11 21.62
C THR A 3 11.49 -47.19 22.02
N LYS A 4 11.23 -46.03 22.66
CA LYS A 4 12.32 -45.14 23.14
C LYS A 4 13.07 -45.68 24.37
N LYS A 5 12.44 -46.57 25.16
CA LYS A 5 12.98 -47.00 26.46
C LYS A 5 14.11 -48.04 26.38
N GLY A 6 14.26 -48.73 25.24
CA GLY A 6 15.31 -49.75 25.05
C GLY A 6 16.69 -49.14 24.88
N CYS A 7 16.86 -48.27 23.87
CA CYS A 7 18.15 -47.63 23.59
C CYS A 7 18.62 -46.69 24.71
N GLU A 8 17.73 -45.93 25.34
CA GLU A 8 18.12 -45.01 26.44
C GLU A 8 18.65 -45.76 27.66
N LYS A 9 18.08 -46.93 28.01
CA LYS A 9 18.56 -47.72 29.16
C LYS A 9 19.93 -48.35 28.92
N ILE A 10 20.25 -48.70 27.66
CA ILE A 10 21.50 -49.37 27.30
C ILE A 10 22.63 -48.34 27.11
N CYS A 11 22.36 -47.19 26.50
CA CYS A 11 23.33 -46.10 26.38
C CYS A 11 23.64 -45.38 27.71
N GLY A 12 22.73 -45.43 28.69
CA GLY A 12 22.89 -44.78 30.00
C GLY A 12 23.79 -45.51 31.01
N LYS A 13 24.24 -46.73 30.71
CA LYS A 13 25.20 -47.48 31.54
C LYS A 13 26.45 -47.74 30.69
N GLY A 14 27.45 -46.87 30.79
CA GLY A 14 28.61 -46.77 29.89
C GLY A 14 29.57 -47.96 29.82
N ASN A 15 29.09 -49.17 29.48
CA ASN A 15 29.90 -50.30 29.05
C ASN A 15 29.54 -50.64 27.59
N LEU A 16 30.19 -49.96 26.65
CA LEU A 16 30.14 -50.27 25.22
C LEU A 16 31.23 -51.29 24.85
N THR A 17 31.07 -52.53 25.28
CA THR A 17 31.72 -53.67 24.59
C THR A 17 30.62 -54.51 23.96
N PHE A 18 30.05 -53.99 22.87
CA PHE A 18 29.14 -54.80 22.05
C PHE A 18 29.96 -55.79 21.24
N ASN A 19 29.75 -57.08 21.48
CA ASN A 19 30.21 -58.09 20.54
C ASN A 19 29.46 -57.84 19.21
N ARG A 20 30.16 -57.87 18.07
CA ARG A 20 29.59 -57.47 16.76
C ARG A 20 28.35 -58.31 16.39
N ARG A 21 28.30 -59.56 16.86
CA ARG A 21 27.13 -60.44 16.69
C ARG A 21 25.91 -59.98 17.50
N ASP A 22 26.10 -59.53 18.73
CA ASP A 22 25.00 -59.09 19.60
C ASP A 22 24.40 -57.76 19.12
N PHE A 23 25.26 -56.87 18.60
CA PHE A 23 24.80 -55.65 17.91
C PHE A 23 24.01 -55.98 16.64
N ALA A 24 24.53 -56.87 15.79
CA ALA A 24 23.84 -57.24 14.55
C ALA A 24 22.50 -57.94 14.83
N GLY A 25 22.43 -58.77 15.88
CA GLY A 25 21.20 -59.42 16.31
C GLY A 25 20.16 -58.43 16.79
N SER A 26 20.52 -57.54 17.73
CA SER A 26 19.61 -56.51 18.23
C SER A 26 19.21 -55.49 17.17
N PHE A 27 20.11 -55.12 16.25
CA PHE A 27 19.77 -54.26 15.11
C PHE A 27 18.77 -54.94 14.18
N LYS A 28 18.96 -56.24 13.89
CA LYS A 28 18.04 -57.01 13.06
C LYS A 28 16.65 -57.11 13.68
N GLU A 29 16.58 -57.34 14.99
CA GLU A 29 15.32 -57.38 15.74
C GLU A 29 14.60 -56.03 15.69
N ILE A 30 15.29 -54.92 15.95
CA ILE A 30 14.73 -53.57 15.83
C ILE A 30 14.29 -53.26 14.39
N PHE A 31 15.03 -53.74 13.40
CA PHE A 31 14.70 -53.52 12.00
C PHE A 31 13.46 -54.31 11.58
N GLU A 32 13.36 -55.59 11.95
CA GLU A 32 12.21 -56.43 11.65
C GLU A 32 10.95 -55.96 12.40
N GLU A 33 11.07 -55.50 13.64
CA GLU A 33 9.95 -54.91 14.39
C GLU A 33 9.54 -53.54 13.84
N GLY A 34 10.52 -52.68 13.52
CA GLY A 34 10.32 -51.30 13.10
C GLY A 34 9.83 -51.14 11.66
N PHE A 35 10.23 -52.04 10.75
CA PHE A 35 9.87 -52.03 9.32
C PHE A 35 8.84 -53.11 8.97
N THR A 36 7.90 -53.39 9.88
CA THR A 36 6.71 -54.18 9.54
C THR A 36 5.81 -53.41 8.56
N ALA A 37 5.10 -54.14 7.68
CA ALA A 37 4.19 -53.53 6.70
C ALA A 37 3.18 -52.57 7.34
N ALA A 38 2.65 -52.89 8.53
CA ALA A 38 1.74 -52.04 9.28
C ALA A 38 2.39 -50.72 9.74
N HIS A 39 3.65 -50.74 10.21
CA HIS A 39 4.38 -49.54 10.62
C HIS A 39 4.77 -48.67 9.43
N ILE A 40 5.11 -49.29 8.30
CA ILE A 40 5.39 -48.61 7.03
C ILE A 40 4.12 -47.90 6.53
N ILE A 41 2.98 -48.59 6.50
CA ILE A 41 1.69 -48.03 6.09
C ILE A 41 1.26 -46.89 7.02
N ALA A 42 1.34 -47.08 8.35
CA ALA A 42 1.05 -46.01 9.31
C ALA A 42 2.00 -44.80 9.18
N GLY A 43 3.24 -45.03 8.75
CA GLY A 43 4.19 -43.96 8.40
C GLY A 43 3.74 -43.17 7.17
N PHE A 44 3.28 -43.86 6.11
CA PHE A 44 2.73 -43.25 4.91
C PHE A 44 1.41 -42.51 5.16
N GLU A 45 0.59 -42.98 6.09
CA GLU A 45 -0.63 -42.28 6.53
C GLU A 45 -0.30 -40.97 7.26
N LYS A 46 0.69 -40.98 8.15
CA LYS A 46 1.12 -39.76 8.87
C LYS A 46 1.77 -38.74 7.95
N SER A 47 2.49 -39.18 6.91
CA SER A 47 3.07 -38.27 5.91
C SER A 47 2.05 -37.80 4.87
N GLY A 48 0.83 -38.35 4.89
CA GLY A 48 -0.24 -38.01 3.95
C GLY A 48 0.00 -38.54 2.54
N ILE A 49 0.87 -39.54 2.38
CA ILE A 49 1.18 -40.21 1.11
C ILE A 49 0.19 -41.35 0.84
N PHE A 50 -0.40 -41.94 1.89
CA PHE A 50 -1.40 -43.02 1.78
C PHE A 50 -2.62 -42.78 2.69
N PRO A 51 -3.85 -43.13 2.28
CA PRO A 51 -4.24 -43.39 0.89
C PRO A 51 -3.99 -42.15 0.02
N PRO A 52 -3.79 -42.33 -1.31
CA PRO A 52 -3.58 -41.22 -2.25
C PRO A 52 -4.90 -40.47 -2.46
N THR A 53 -5.36 -39.79 -1.42
CA THR A 53 -6.59 -39.00 -1.42
C THR A 53 -6.20 -37.53 -1.31
N GLU A 54 -6.88 -36.65 -2.03
CA GLU A 54 -6.56 -35.22 -2.04
C GLU A 54 -6.92 -34.52 -0.71
N ALA A 55 -7.68 -35.18 0.17
CA ALA A 55 -8.22 -34.64 1.41
C ALA A 55 -7.18 -34.05 2.39
N PRO A 56 -5.99 -34.65 2.63
CA PRO A 56 -4.97 -34.07 3.51
C PRO A 56 -4.38 -32.78 2.90
N ALA A 57 -4.11 -32.78 1.59
CA ALA A 57 -3.60 -31.61 0.88
C ALA A 57 -4.61 -30.47 0.85
N VAL A 58 -5.88 -30.78 0.56
CA VAL A 58 -6.99 -29.81 0.56
C VAL A 58 -7.23 -29.26 1.97
N SER A 59 -7.24 -30.10 3.01
CA SER A 59 -7.43 -29.64 4.39
C SER A 59 -6.26 -28.79 4.90
N TYR A 60 -5.02 -29.13 4.50
CA TYR A 60 -3.85 -28.31 4.75
C TYR A 60 -3.95 -26.96 4.04
N LEU A 61 -4.34 -26.95 2.76
CA LEU A 61 -4.57 -25.71 2.00
C LEU A 61 -5.73 -24.89 2.56
N LEU A 62 -6.79 -25.51 3.08
CA LEU A 62 -7.89 -24.81 3.76
C LEU A 62 -7.46 -24.23 5.12
N LYS A 63 -6.62 -24.94 5.88
CA LYS A 63 -5.98 -24.40 7.10
C LYS A 63 -5.00 -23.26 6.80
N LYS A 64 -4.33 -23.31 5.64
CA LYS A 64 -3.27 -22.39 5.23
C LYS A 64 -3.79 -21.24 4.36
N LYS A 65 -4.98 -21.36 3.76
CA LYS A 65 -5.76 -20.20 3.32
C LYS A 65 -5.76 -19.29 4.54
N PRO A 66 -5.19 -18.08 4.41
CA PRO A 66 -5.01 -17.21 5.57
C PRO A 66 -6.38 -17.14 6.21
N LYS A 67 -6.46 -17.28 7.55
CA LYS A 67 -7.62 -16.85 8.33
C LYS A 67 -8.10 -15.58 7.65
N THR A 68 -9.13 -15.70 6.82
CA THR A 68 -9.51 -14.63 5.91
C THR A 68 -9.74 -13.48 6.84
N ARG A 69 -9.06 -12.35 6.60
CA ARG A 69 -9.12 -11.16 7.47
C ARG A 69 -10.58 -11.04 7.87
N LYS A 70 -10.93 -11.41 9.12
CA LYS A 70 -12.31 -11.27 9.57
C LYS A 70 -12.61 -9.82 9.27
N ALA A 71 -13.69 -9.58 8.52
CA ALA A 71 -14.10 -8.22 8.23
C ALA A 71 -14.04 -7.48 9.56
N ILE A 72 -13.16 -6.48 9.65
CA ILE A 72 -12.97 -5.74 10.89
C ILE A 72 -14.36 -5.18 11.15
N ASP A 73 -14.96 -5.58 12.28
CA ASP A 73 -16.27 -5.09 12.65
C ASP A 73 -16.24 -3.55 12.55
N PRO A 74 -17.09 -2.93 11.71
CA PRO A 74 -17.08 -1.48 11.53
C PRO A 74 -17.24 -0.73 12.87
N ALA A 75 -17.85 -1.35 13.89
CA ALA A 75 -17.92 -0.80 15.24
C ALA A 75 -16.54 -0.65 15.90
N LEU A 76 -15.53 -1.45 15.53
CA LEU A 76 -14.17 -1.34 16.07
C LEU A 76 -13.54 0.01 15.76
N SER A 77 -13.87 0.64 14.63
CA SER A 77 -13.36 1.97 14.29
C SER A 77 -13.84 3.05 15.29
N SER A 78 -15.07 2.93 15.78
CA SER A 78 -15.65 3.83 16.78
C SER A 78 -15.11 3.61 18.19
N LEU A 79 -14.60 2.40 18.47
CA LEU A 79 -13.95 2.05 19.74
C LEU A 79 -12.49 2.50 19.79
N LEU A 80 -11.90 2.88 18.65
CA LEU A 80 -10.57 3.43 18.64
C LEU A 80 -10.58 4.86 19.18
N PRO A 81 -9.59 5.23 20.00
CA PRO A 81 -9.41 6.61 20.43
C PRO A 81 -9.32 7.55 19.22
N ALA A 82 -9.93 8.73 19.32
CA ALA A 82 -9.88 9.74 18.27
C ALA A 82 -8.42 10.08 17.88
N GLU A 83 -8.17 10.30 16.58
CA GLU A 83 -6.81 10.62 16.10
C GLU A 83 -6.25 11.90 16.73
N ASN A 84 -7.12 12.84 17.10
CA ASN A 84 -6.75 14.12 17.71
C ASN A 84 -6.84 14.10 19.24
N ARG A 85 -6.87 12.92 19.87
CA ARG A 85 -7.04 12.78 21.33
C ARG A 85 -5.99 13.53 22.15
N PHE A 86 -4.73 13.52 21.74
CA PHE A 86 -3.67 14.19 22.49
C PHE A 86 -3.71 15.71 22.32
N PRO A 87 -3.83 16.28 21.11
CA PRO A 87 -4.11 17.71 20.96
C PRO A 87 -5.31 18.18 21.80
N MET A 88 -6.44 17.47 21.74
CA MET A 88 -7.63 17.81 22.52
C MET A 88 -7.41 17.74 24.03
N ALA A 89 -6.71 16.71 24.53
CA ALA A 89 -6.36 16.59 25.94
C ALA A 89 -5.43 17.74 26.41
N SER A 90 -4.51 18.17 25.56
CA SER A 90 -3.62 19.31 25.85
C SER A 90 -4.40 20.61 25.92
N ASP A 91 -5.27 20.87 24.94
CA ASP A 91 -6.07 22.09 24.88
C ASP A 91 -7.06 22.17 26.04
N THR A 92 -7.71 21.05 26.39
CA THR A 92 -8.61 20.98 27.55
C THR A 92 -7.89 21.22 28.88
N ALA A 93 -6.70 20.62 29.09
CA ALA A 93 -5.90 20.87 30.29
C ALA A 93 -5.50 22.35 30.41
N ARG A 94 -5.10 22.96 29.28
CA ARG A 94 -4.78 24.39 29.19
C ARG A 94 -6.00 25.26 29.48
N ASP A 95 -7.14 24.94 28.90
CA ASP A 95 -8.40 25.67 29.11
C ASP A 95 -8.86 25.63 30.56
N VAL A 96 -8.80 24.46 31.20
CA VAL A 96 -9.13 24.31 32.63
C VAL A 96 -8.17 25.12 33.50
N SER A 97 -6.87 25.05 33.21
CA SER A 97 -5.85 25.82 33.93
C SER A 97 -6.12 27.33 33.85
N ASN A 98 -6.44 27.84 32.65
CA ASN A 98 -6.69 29.27 32.44
C ASN A 98 -8.02 29.73 33.04
N ARG A 99 -9.11 28.97 32.85
CA ARG A 99 -10.45 29.38 33.29
C ARG A 99 -10.61 29.39 34.80
N TYR A 100 -9.96 28.46 35.48
CA TYR A 100 -10.07 28.30 36.93
C TYR A 100 -8.79 28.72 37.65
N HIS A 101 -7.97 29.55 37.00
CA HIS A 101 -6.64 29.88 37.50
C HIS A 101 -6.65 30.37 38.97
N ASP A 102 -7.60 31.24 39.29
CA ASP A 102 -7.69 31.89 40.60
C ASP A 102 -8.34 31.01 41.68
N ILE A 103 -9.03 29.94 41.27
CA ILE A 103 -9.78 29.04 42.17
C ILE A 103 -8.97 27.77 42.47
N LEU A 104 -8.16 27.31 41.52
CA LEU A 104 -7.41 26.08 41.64
C LEU A 104 -6.22 26.21 42.61
N SER A 105 -6.02 25.15 43.40
CA SER A 105 -4.89 25.07 44.32
C SER A 105 -3.56 24.85 43.57
N SER A 106 -2.43 25.25 44.18
CA SER A 106 -1.11 25.10 43.55
C SER A 106 -0.73 23.65 43.21
N PRO A 107 -1.13 22.61 43.98
CA PRO A 107 -0.95 21.22 43.55
C PRO A 107 -1.75 20.87 42.29
N THR A 108 -2.96 21.39 42.14
CA THR A 108 -3.81 21.15 40.97
C THR A 108 -3.22 21.78 39.71
N HIS A 109 -2.68 23.00 39.84
CA HIS A 109 -1.93 23.69 38.78
C HIS A 109 -0.73 22.87 38.28
N ARG A 110 0.11 22.39 39.20
CA ARG A 110 1.24 21.52 38.88
C ARG A 110 0.79 20.22 38.21
N GLY A 111 -0.34 19.66 38.63
CA GLY A 111 -0.95 18.49 38.00
C GLY A 111 -1.33 18.75 36.54
N LEU A 112 -2.00 19.86 36.25
CA LEU A 112 -2.38 20.24 34.88
C LEU A 112 -1.16 20.50 34.00
N GLU A 113 -0.12 21.17 34.52
CA GLU A 113 1.15 21.34 33.81
C GLU A 113 1.83 19.99 33.49
N ALA A 114 1.82 19.04 34.43
CA ALA A 114 2.36 17.71 34.22
C ALA A 114 1.58 16.95 33.14
N VAL A 115 0.25 17.04 33.15
CA VAL A 115 -0.60 16.47 32.10
C VAL A 115 -0.25 17.07 30.74
N GLN A 116 -0.09 18.40 30.66
CA GLN A 116 0.28 19.06 29.41
C GLN A 116 1.63 18.58 28.87
N LYS A 117 2.63 18.41 29.75
CA LYS A 117 3.95 17.87 29.38
C LYS A 117 3.83 16.44 28.83
N ILE A 118 3.18 15.54 29.56
CA ILE A 118 2.98 14.15 29.15
C ILE A 118 2.25 14.06 27.80
N VAL A 119 1.20 14.86 27.62
CA VAL A 119 0.42 14.88 26.38
C VAL A 119 1.26 15.43 25.22
N SER A 120 2.08 16.46 25.45
CA SER A 120 2.99 17.00 24.43
C SER A 120 4.02 15.96 23.98
N GLU A 121 4.57 15.17 24.90
CA GLU A 121 5.46 14.05 24.57
C GLU A 121 4.72 12.97 23.77
N ALA A 122 3.48 12.65 24.15
CA ALA A 122 2.65 11.69 23.44
C ALA A 122 2.37 12.10 21.99
N ILE A 123 2.15 13.40 21.71
CA ILE A 123 2.00 13.94 20.35
C ILE A 123 3.28 13.68 19.53
N VAL A 124 4.45 13.96 20.10
CA VAL A 124 5.73 13.74 19.42
C VAL A 124 5.96 12.26 19.14
N LEU A 125 5.67 11.38 20.11
CA LEU A 125 5.80 9.93 19.95
C LEU A 125 4.85 9.40 18.87
N GLU A 126 3.60 9.84 18.87
CA GLU A 126 2.63 9.46 17.84
C GLU A 126 3.11 9.86 16.45
N TYR A 127 3.65 11.07 16.30
CA TYR A 127 4.23 11.54 15.04
C TYR A 127 5.37 10.63 14.56
N ILE A 128 6.30 10.28 15.46
CA ILE A 128 7.42 9.38 15.14
C ILE A 128 6.91 8.00 14.71
N VAL A 129 5.93 7.44 15.43
CA VAL A 129 5.32 6.15 15.08
C VAL A 129 4.64 6.21 13.72
N LYS A 130 3.82 7.23 13.45
CA LYS A 130 3.17 7.44 12.15
C LYS A 130 4.19 7.51 11.01
N LYS A 131 5.27 8.28 11.21
CA LYS A 131 6.37 8.38 10.24
C LYS A 131 7.07 7.04 10.01
N HIS A 132 7.33 6.27 11.07
CA HIS A 132 7.93 4.94 10.95
C HIS A 132 7.02 3.97 10.19
N VAL A 133 5.72 3.97 10.48
CA VAL A 133 4.72 3.15 9.78
C VAL A 133 4.66 3.50 8.30
N ALA A 134 4.60 4.80 7.96
CA ALA A 134 4.60 5.27 6.57
C ALA A 134 5.87 4.82 5.84
N ASN A 135 7.06 5.04 6.41
CA ASN A 135 8.33 4.58 5.84
C ASN A 135 8.36 3.06 5.62
N ARG A 136 7.77 2.28 6.53
CA ARG A 136 7.67 0.83 6.40
C ARG A 136 6.72 0.44 5.26
N GLN A 137 5.58 1.10 5.14
CA GLN A 137 4.63 0.89 4.05
C GLN A 137 5.28 1.18 2.69
N GLU A 138 5.96 2.32 2.54
CA GLU A 138 6.70 2.66 1.33
C GLU A 138 7.75 1.60 0.97
N ARG A 139 8.47 1.08 1.96
CA ARG A 139 9.46 0.00 1.74
C ARG A 139 8.80 -1.29 1.26
N ILE A 140 7.62 -1.63 1.81
CA ILE A 140 6.85 -2.79 1.39
C ILE A 140 6.35 -2.60 -0.05
N GLU A 141 5.82 -1.42 -0.38
CA GLU A 141 5.36 -1.08 -1.72
C GLU A 141 6.51 -1.13 -2.74
N LYS A 142 7.67 -0.52 -2.42
CA LYS A 142 8.88 -0.60 -3.27
C LYS A 142 9.27 -2.05 -3.53
N ARG A 143 9.31 -2.89 -2.50
CA ARG A 143 9.62 -4.33 -2.64
C ARG A 143 8.55 -5.08 -3.43
N TYR A 144 7.27 -4.75 -3.24
CA TYR A 144 6.17 -5.31 -3.99
C TYR A 144 6.30 -4.97 -5.48
N HIS A 145 6.52 -3.70 -5.83
CA HIS A 145 6.73 -3.27 -7.22
C HIS A 145 7.98 -3.89 -7.86
N GLN A 146 9.08 -4.03 -7.11
CA GLN A 146 10.28 -4.75 -7.59
C GLN A 146 9.95 -6.20 -7.95
N ARG A 147 9.24 -6.92 -7.07
CA ARG A 147 8.80 -8.30 -7.35
C ARG A 147 7.83 -8.37 -8.53
N LYS A 148 6.89 -7.42 -8.61
CA LYS A 148 5.93 -7.32 -9.71
C LYS A 148 6.63 -7.11 -11.06
N ARG A 149 7.66 -6.26 -11.12
CA ARG A 149 8.50 -6.06 -12.32
C ARG A 149 9.22 -7.34 -12.75
N GLY A 150 9.79 -8.09 -11.80
CA GLY A 150 10.48 -9.36 -12.08
C GLY A 150 9.55 -10.48 -12.59
N LYS A 151 8.26 -10.40 -12.27
CA LYS A 151 7.21 -11.35 -12.71
C LYS A 151 6.44 -10.91 -13.96
N ARG A 152 6.76 -9.77 -14.56
CA ARG A 152 6.09 -9.34 -15.80
C ARG A 152 6.46 -10.27 -16.95
N GLY A 153 5.45 -10.75 -17.67
CA GLY A 153 5.64 -11.50 -18.91
C GLY A 153 6.42 -10.65 -19.90
N ARG A 154 7.54 -11.16 -20.40
CA ARG A 154 8.33 -10.49 -21.44
C ARG A 154 7.91 -11.03 -22.82
N PRO A 155 7.94 -10.21 -23.87
CA PRO A 155 7.69 -10.69 -25.23
C PRO A 155 8.82 -11.66 -25.63
N VAL A 156 8.41 -12.94 -25.80
CA VAL A 156 9.09 -14.13 -26.36
C VAL A 156 10.63 -14.13 -26.39
N GLY A 157 11.22 -15.04 -25.60
CA GLY A 157 12.65 -15.35 -25.57
C GLY A 157 13.07 -15.97 -24.23
N ASP A 158 12.48 -15.49 -23.14
CA ASP A 158 12.69 -15.97 -21.78
C ASP A 158 11.33 -16.38 -21.16
N TYR A 159 10.94 -17.65 -21.31
CA TYR A 159 9.73 -18.18 -20.68
C TYR A 159 9.97 -18.40 -19.17
N PHE A 160 9.45 -17.49 -18.34
CA PHE A 160 9.35 -17.76 -16.90
C PHE A 160 8.26 -18.81 -16.65
N HIS A 161 8.65 -19.96 -16.08
CA HIS A 161 7.75 -21.08 -15.79
C HIS A 161 6.70 -20.82 -14.68
N ASN A 162 6.70 -19.63 -14.04
CA ASN A 162 5.97 -19.39 -12.78
C ASN A 162 4.95 -18.22 -12.84
N ILE A 163 4.50 -17.79 -14.02
CA ILE A 163 3.45 -16.76 -14.16
C ILE A 163 2.10 -17.45 -14.35
N SER A 164 1.08 -17.10 -13.56
CA SER A 164 -0.28 -17.64 -13.72
C SER A 164 -1.03 -16.93 -14.86
N LEU A 165 -2.06 -17.58 -15.42
CA LEU A 165 -2.93 -16.96 -16.43
C LEU A 165 -3.67 -15.72 -15.88
N GLU A 166 -3.98 -15.71 -14.60
CA GLU A 166 -4.59 -14.55 -13.92
C GLU A 166 -3.61 -13.37 -13.88
N GLU A 167 -2.35 -13.60 -13.50
CA GLU A 167 -1.30 -12.56 -13.48
C GLU A 167 -1.07 -11.95 -14.89
N LEU A 168 -1.22 -12.74 -15.97
CA LEU A 168 -1.14 -12.23 -17.35
C LEU A 168 -2.36 -11.38 -17.74
N ARG A 169 -3.57 -11.78 -17.34
CA ARG A 169 -4.80 -10.99 -17.60
C ARG A 169 -4.74 -9.65 -16.88
N GLU A 170 -4.29 -9.64 -15.62
CA GLU A 170 -4.06 -8.41 -14.86
C GLU A 170 -3.03 -7.49 -15.53
N GLN A 171 -1.92 -8.06 -16.03
CA GLN A 171 -0.90 -7.29 -16.76
C GLN A 171 -1.47 -6.67 -18.04
N GLN A 172 -2.30 -7.40 -18.77
CA GLN A 172 -2.96 -6.88 -19.97
C GLN A 172 -3.94 -5.74 -19.63
N ALA A 173 -4.75 -5.91 -18.58
CA ALA A 173 -5.67 -4.87 -18.12
C ALA A 173 -4.91 -3.59 -17.69
N GLU A 174 -3.82 -3.74 -16.93
CA GLU A 174 -2.94 -2.61 -16.56
C GLU A 174 -2.38 -1.89 -17.78
N PHE A 175 -1.97 -2.63 -18.81
CA PHE A 175 -1.43 -2.05 -20.03
C PHE A 175 -2.49 -1.27 -20.80
N ILE A 176 -3.71 -1.81 -20.92
CA ILE A 176 -4.84 -1.14 -21.56
C ILE A 176 -5.21 0.15 -20.80
N GLU A 177 -5.33 0.09 -19.48
CA GLU A 177 -5.64 1.27 -18.66
C GLU A 177 -4.55 2.35 -18.73
N ALA A 178 -3.27 1.94 -18.72
CA ALA A 178 -2.16 2.86 -18.86
C ALA A 178 -2.15 3.53 -20.25
N GLY A 179 -2.46 2.75 -21.29
CA GLY A 179 -2.67 3.25 -22.66
C GLY A 179 -3.79 4.29 -22.71
N ALA A 180 -4.98 3.95 -22.21
CA ALA A 180 -6.14 4.85 -22.18
C ALA A 180 -5.84 6.16 -21.43
N LYS A 181 -5.17 6.09 -20.27
CA LYS A 181 -4.75 7.30 -19.51
C LYS A 181 -3.74 8.15 -20.28
N SER A 182 -2.81 7.52 -21.00
CA SER A 182 -1.83 8.21 -21.84
C SER A 182 -2.50 8.91 -23.02
N GLU A 183 -3.43 8.23 -23.68
CA GLU A 183 -4.24 8.79 -24.77
C GLU A 183 -5.09 9.96 -24.29
N GLN A 184 -5.80 9.82 -23.17
CA GLN A 184 -6.58 10.91 -22.57
C GLN A 184 -5.69 12.13 -22.27
N ARG A 185 -4.50 11.93 -21.70
CA ARG A 185 -3.54 13.02 -21.46
C ARG A 185 -3.05 13.66 -22.75
N SER A 186 -2.84 12.87 -23.81
CA SER A 186 -2.47 13.38 -25.13
C SER A 186 -3.58 14.23 -25.74
N GLN A 187 -4.82 13.76 -25.67
CA GLN A 187 -6.01 14.50 -26.11
C GLN A 187 -6.14 15.84 -25.37
N LEU A 188 -6.03 15.84 -24.04
CA LEU A 188 -6.06 17.07 -23.24
C LEU A 188 -4.94 18.05 -23.63
N ARG A 189 -3.72 17.57 -23.91
CA ARG A 189 -2.62 18.42 -24.40
C ARG A 189 -2.93 19.02 -25.77
N ASN A 190 -3.57 18.26 -26.67
CA ASN A 190 -3.96 18.72 -27.99
C ASN A 190 -5.08 19.78 -27.92
N ILE A 191 -6.08 19.59 -27.07
CA ILE A 191 -7.14 20.57 -26.87
C ILE A 191 -6.56 21.86 -26.25
N ARG A 192 -5.65 21.73 -25.28
CA ARG A 192 -4.95 22.88 -24.70
C ARG A 192 -4.11 23.62 -25.73
N SER A 193 -3.36 22.92 -26.58
CA SER A 193 -2.53 23.55 -27.61
C SER A 193 -3.40 24.24 -28.67
N PHE A 194 -4.55 23.67 -29.01
CA PHE A 194 -5.54 24.30 -29.88
C PHE A 194 -6.08 25.60 -29.28
N ALA A 195 -6.50 25.60 -28.00
CA ALA A 195 -6.96 26.82 -27.32
C ALA A 195 -5.88 27.91 -27.27
N ILE A 196 -4.61 27.53 -27.03
CA ILE A 196 -3.48 28.48 -27.06
C ILE A 196 -3.30 29.08 -28.45
N ARG A 197 -3.35 28.28 -29.52
CA ARG A 197 -3.24 28.76 -30.91
C ARG A 197 -4.34 29.76 -31.25
N GLN A 198 -5.59 29.47 -30.88
CA GLN A 198 -6.71 30.39 -31.09
C GLN A 198 -6.51 31.71 -30.34
N MET A 199 -6.03 31.67 -29.10
CA MET A 199 -5.68 32.89 -28.36
C MET A 199 -4.51 33.66 -29.00
N GLU A 200 -3.53 32.97 -29.58
CA GLU A 200 -2.41 33.57 -30.31
C GLU A 200 -2.86 34.20 -31.64
N GLU A 201 -3.80 33.60 -32.36
CA GLU A 201 -4.42 34.15 -33.57
C GLU A 201 -5.15 35.46 -33.24
N ILE A 202 -5.96 35.51 -32.18
CA ILE A 202 -6.62 36.74 -31.73
C ILE A 202 -5.60 37.83 -31.37
N LYS A 203 -4.46 37.46 -30.75
CA LYS A 203 -3.38 38.39 -30.46
C LYS A 203 -2.67 38.87 -31.73
N ALA A 204 -2.46 38.00 -32.71
CA ALA A 204 -1.86 38.36 -33.99
C ALA A 204 -2.76 39.33 -34.77
N GLU A 205 -4.08 39.09 -34.78
CA GLU A 205 -5.06 40.01 -35.36
C GLU A 205 -5.01 41.39 -34.69
N TRP A 206 -4.91 41.44 -33.36
CA TRP A 206 -4.71 42.70 -32.64
C TRP A 206 -3.40 43.40 -33.03
N GLN A 207 -2.30 42.66 -33.19
CA GLN A 207 -1.03 43.26 -33.61
C GLN A 207 -1.10 43.88 -35.01
N GLN A 208 -1.86 43.25 -35.92
CA GLN A 208 -2.07 43.76 -37.29
C GLN A 208 -3.06 44.94 -37.32
N LYS A 209 -4.16 44.87 -36.56
CA LYS A 209 -5.24 45.88 -36.51
C LYS A 209 -5.15 46.76 -35.25
N LYS A 210 -3.92 47.16 -34.90
CA LYS A 210 -3.62 47.84 -33.63
C LYS A 210 -4.09 49.29 -33.59
N GLU A 211 -4.19 49.91 -34.76
CA GLU A 211 -4.63 51.28 -34.97
C GLU A 211 -6.07 51.24 -35.49
N VAL A 212 -7.00 51.74 -34.68
CA VAL A 212 -8.44 51.74 -34.95
C VAL A 212 -8.92 53.19 -34.92
N ILE A 213 -9.73 53.58 -35.90
CA ILE A 213 -10.32 54.92 -35.98
C ILE A 213 -11.50 54.96 -35.01
N VAL A 214 -11.36 55.72 -33.93
CA VAL A 214 -12.43 55.96 -32.94
C VAL A 214 -12.72 57.46 -32.94
N ASP A 215 -13.95 57.83 -33.26
CA ASP A 215 -14.41 59.24 -33.35
C ASP A 215 -13.56 60.12 -34.29
N GLY A 216 -13.10 59.54 -35.42
CA GLY A 216 -12.33 60.26 -36.45
C GLY A 216 -10.83 60.44 -36.16
N VAL A 217 -10.32 59.91 -35.03
CA VAL A 217 -8.89 59.96 -34.68
C VAL A 217 -8.33 58.53 -34.62
N GLU A 218 -7.18 58.31 -35.28
CA GLU A 218 -6.45 57.04 -35.19
C GLU A 218 -5.89 56.88 -33.77
N LYS A 219 -6.39 55.87 -33.05
CA LYS A 219 -5.90 55.54 -31.70
C LYS A 219 -5.33 54.13 -31.68
N LYS A 220 -4.16 54.01 -31.05
CA LYS A 220 -3.49 52.74 -30.81
C LYS A 220 -4.08 52.07 -29.57
N MET A 221 -4.84 51.00 -29.76
CA MET A 221 -5.59 50.35 -28.67
C MET A 221 -4.74 49.32 -27.92
N ARG A 222 -4.88 49.27 -26.58
CA ARG A 222 -4.35 48.16 -25.76
C ARG A 222 -5.18 46.90 -26.02
N PHE A 223 -4.60 45.70 -25.88
CA PHE A 223 -5.27 44.43 -26.21
C PHE A 223 -6.65 44.24 -25.55
N LYS A 224 -6.78 44.57 -24.26
CA LYS A 224 -8.08 44.49 -23.55
C LYS A 224 -9.14 45.41 -24.15
N GLN A 225 -8.78 46.66 -24.42
CA GLN A 225 -9.68 47.65 -25.03
C GLN A 225 -10.06 47.25 -26.46
N TRP A 226 -9.14 46.62 -27.19
CA TRP A 226 -9.40 46.10 -28.53
C TRP A 226 -10.36 44.91 -28.51
N LEU A 227 -10.25 44.00 -27.52
CA LEU A 227 -11.20 42.90 -27.35
C LEU A 227 -12.62 43.41 -27.05
N GLU A 228 -12.75 44.40 -26.17
CA GLU A 228 -14.04 45.04 -25.85
C GLU A 228 -14.65 45.74 -27.09
N HIS A 229 -13.82 46.46 -27.85
CA HIS A 229 -14.26 47.14 -29.07
C HIS A 229 -14.68 46.16 -30.18
N THR A 230 -13.99 45.03 -30.31
CA THR A 230 -14.29 43.98 -31.31
C THR A 230 -15.32 42.96 -30.82
N LYS A 231 -15.78 43.07 -29.57
CA LYS A 231 -16.68 42.11 -28.90
C LYS A 231 -16.15 40.67 -28.87
N ARG A 232 -14.83 40.51 -28.88
CA ARG A 232 -14.13 39.21 -28.77
C ARG A 232 -13.63 38.93 -27.34
N ASP A 233 -13.98 39.79 -26.40
CA ASP A 233 -13.69 39.65 -24.97
C ASP A 233 -14.27 38.35 -24.39
N VAL A 234 -15.52 38.02 -24.72
CA VAL A 234 -16.19 36.78 -24.29
C VAL A 234 -15.49 35.55 -24.87
N GLU A 235 -15.15 35.58 -26.16
CA GLU A 235 -14.47 34.48 -26.85
C GLU A 235 -13.09 34.23 -26.23
N TYR A 236 -12.27 35.28 -26.08
CA TYR A 236 -10.95 35.17 -25.48
C TYR A 236 -10.99 34.69 -24.02
N ALA A 237 -11.96 35.18 -23.23
CA ALA A 237 -12.15 34.74 -21.85
C ALA A 237 -12.56 33.26 -21.76
N SER A 238 -13.44 32.79 -22.66
CA SER A 238 -13.86 31.38 -22.70
C SER A 238 -12.70 30.43 -23.07
N LEU A 239 -11.82 30.84 -23.99
CA LEU A 239 -10.63 30.08 -24.37
C LEU A 239 -9.61 30.01 -23.23
N ASP A 240 -9.40 31.11 -22.49
CA ASP A 240 -8.48 31.12 -21.35
C ASP A 240 -9.02 30.31 -20.17
N ALA A 241 -10.34 30.36 -19.91
CA ALA A 241 -11.00 29.51 -18.92
C ALA A 241 -10.85 28.02 -19.27
N SER A 242 -11.13 27.65 -20.52
CA SER A 242 -10.96 26.27 -21.02
C SER A 242 -9.51 25.80 -20.90
N ARG A 243 -8.54 26.66 -21.25
CA ARG A 243 -7.10 26.40 -21.08
C ARG A 243 -6.74 26.16 -19.61
N ALA A 244 -7.26 26.99 -18.69
CA ALA A 244 -6.99 26.88 -17.26
C ALA A 244 -7.57 25.59 -16.67
N GLU A 245 -8.81 25.24 -17.06
CA GLU A 245 -9.47 24.00 -16.67
C GLU A 245 -8.67 22.77 -17.13
N ILE A 246 -8.32 22.70 -18.42
CA ILE A 246 -7.53 21.57 -18.96
C ILE A 246 -6.15 21.50 -18.27
N SER A 247 -5.57 22.65 -17.92
CA SER A 247 -4.29 22.70 -17.21
C SER A 247 -4.41 22.20 -15.76
N SER A 248 -5.58 22.34 -15.12
CA SER A 248 -5.87 21.73 -13.81
C SER A 248 -6.03 20.22 -13.91
N GLN A 249 -6.68 19.71 -14.97
CA GLN A 249 -6.87 18.27 -15.21
C GLN A 249 -5.56 17.53 -15.56
N LEU A 250 -4.54 18.26 -16.02
CA LEU A 250 -3.21 17.72 -16.34
C LEU A 250 -2.24 17.69 -15.14
N LYS A 251 -2.58 18.30 -14.01
CA LYS A 251 -1.78 18.28 -12.77
C LYS A 251 -2.02 16.99 -11.99
#